data_AF-A0A7S4MSM8-F1
#
_entry.id   AF-A0A7S4MSM8-F1
#
_cell.length_a   1.000
_cell.length_b   1.000
_cell.length_c   1.000
_cell.angle_alpha   90.00
_cell.angle_beta   90.00
_cell.angle_gamma   90.00
#
_symmetry.space_group_name_H-M   'P 1'
#
loop_
_entity.id
_entity.type
_entity.pdbx_description
1 polymer ?
#
loop_
_entity_poly.entity_id
_entity_poly.type
_entity_poly.pdbx_seq_one_letter_code
_entity_poly.pdbx_strand_id
1 'polypeptide(L)'
;LADWTQDEEDEESDENSSGDEGEHSEYHEQDVASESSFNSSDEEDSFESCRKFTRTSSFSSLRWSECLGKITSTKTDIERTNLLTLFLAQHQKITNILMDKTGDNSTIFGRFRLGLLQVIQVTVFAGDDKITEQVIKSELLKACVSVFFSFPKNNIMHQVVQDTVAGVLQRNDDTLVFHLLRGTELIQNIISALQDPDFERTTHHGHILLMVKALTESSSASLWIKKGKLGAEWEESIKPFLSES
;
A
#
# COMPACT_ATOMS: atom_id res chain seq x y z
N LEU A 1 58.67 -19.76 29.33
CA LEU A 1 59.24 -18.76 30.26
C LEU A 1 58.07 -17.93 30.75
N ALA A 2 57.67 -18.21 32.01
CA ALA A 2 56.73 -17.50 32.92
C ALA A 2 55.37 -17.07 32.33
N ASP A 3 54.21 -17.63 32.66
CA ASP A 3 53.62 -18.04 33.97
C ASP A 3 53.56 -16.89 34.98
N TRP A 4 52.37 -16.31 35.15
CA TRP A 4 51.82 -15.74 36.40
C TRP A 4 50.29 -15.87 36.34
N THR A 5 49.84 -16.89 37.03
CA THR A 5 48.51 -17.21 37.56
C THR A 5 48.03 -16.21 38.63
N GLN A 6 46.76 -16.41 39.01
CA GLN A 6 46.12 -16.24 40.32
C GLN A 6 45.08 -15.11 40.40
N ASP A 7 43.77 -15.43 40.46
CA ASP A 7 42.98 -15.98 41.61
C ASP A 7 42.35 -14.77 42.34
N GLU A 8 41.17 -14.75 42.95
CA GLU A 8 40.16 -15.74 43.36
C GLU A 8 38.96 -14.96 43.94
N GLU A 9 37.80 -15.63 44.07
CA GLU A 9 36.82 -15.50 45.18
C GLU A 9 35.97 -14.22 45.34
N ASP A 10 34.74 -14.21 45.85
CA ASP A 10 33.63 -15.17 46.05
C ASP A 10 32.46 -14.38 46.72
N GLU A 11 31.29 -15.03 46.87
CA GLU A 11 30.23 -14.80 47.90
C GLU A 11 29.20 -13.64 47.70
N GLU A 12 27.91 -13.96 47.51
CA GLU A 12 26.80 -14.04 48.52
C GLU A 12 26.31 -12.64 48.98
N SER A 13 25.06 -12.29 49.26
CA SER A 13 23.74 -12.92 49.36
C SER A 13 22.70 -11.78 49.56
N ASP A 14 21.41 -12.15 49.55
CA ASP A 14 20.33 -11.59 50.38
C ASP A 14 19.26 -10.60 49.87
N GLU A 15 18.08 -10.95 50.37
CA GLU A 15 16.71 -10.53 50.17
C GLU A 15 16.36 -9.21 50.90
N ASN A 16 15.39 -8.45 50.34
CA ASN A 16 14.18 -7.89 50.98
C ASN A 16 13.64 -6.73 50.14
N SER A 17 12.41 -6.81 49.62
CA SER A 17 11.14 -6.50 50.29
C SER A 17 10.93 -5.01 50.61
N SER A 18 10.07 -4.38 49.82
CA SER A 18 9.07 -3.42 50.32
C SER A 18 7.97 -3.25 49.26
N GLY A 19 6.75 -3.66 49.61
CA GLY A 19 5.55 -3.27 48.89
C GLY A 19 5.15 -1.83 49.21
N ASP A 20 4.32 -1.24 48.37
CA ASP A 20 3.30 -0.28 48.80
C ASP A 20 2.18 -0.17 47.76
N GLU A 21 1.04 0.26 48.26
CA GLU A 21 -0.34 0.06 47.84
C GLU A 21 -0.83 0.97 46.70
N GLY A 22 -1.96 0.63 46.09
CA GLY A 22 -2.65 1.47 45.11
C GLY A 22 -4.03 0.92 44.74
N GLU A 23 -5.03 1.45 45.43
CA GLU A 23 -6.41 0.99 45.56
C GLU A 23 -7.28 1.03 44.28
N HIS A 24 -8.28 0.15 44.31
CA HIS A 24 -9.52 0.16 43.53
C HIS A 24 -10.32 1.46 43.71
N SER A 25 -10.92 1.98 42.63
CA SER A 25 -12.34 2.38 42.70
C SER A 25 -13.00 2.39 41.32
N GLU A 26 -14.11 1.68 41.26
CA GLU A 26 -15.10 1.56 40.20
C GLU A 26 -16.19 2.63 40.43
N TYR A 27 -16.57 3.41 39.42
CA TYR A 27 -17.86 4.12 39.40
C TYR A 27 -18.43 4.25 37.98
N HIS A 28 -19.59 3.63 37.82
CA HIS A 28 -20.71 3.94 36.91
C HIS A 28 -21.29 5.32 37.33
N GLU A 29 -21.82 6.21 36.48
CA GLU A 29 -23.16 6.15 35.88
C GLU A 29 -23.46 7.41 35.01
N GLN A 30 -24.34 7.22 34.02
CA GLN A 30 -25.45 8.08 33.55
C GLN A 30 -25.25 9.38 32.75
N ASP A 31 -25.68 9.27 31.49
CA ASP A 31 -26.80 9.99 30.84
C ASP A 31 -27.09 11.45 31.22
N VAL A 32 -26.99 12.32 30.23
CA VAL A 32 -27.93 13.44 30.03
C VAL A 32 -28.09 13.74 28.55
N ALA A 33 -29.31 13.51 28.06
CA ALA A 33 -29.80 14.04 26.80
C ALA A 33 -30.01 15.56 26.92
N SER A 34 -29.70 16.30 25.86
CA SER A 34 -30.24 17.64 25.64
C SER A 34 -30.36 17.87 24.14
N GLU A 35 -31.61 17.89 23.71
CA GLU A 35 -32.05 18.34 22.40
C GLU A 35 -31.74 19.83 22.24
N SER A 36 -31.20 20.22 21.09
CA SER A 36 -31.38 21.59 20.60
C SER A 36 -31.67 21.55 19.10
N SER A 37 -32.93 21.77 18.79
CA SER A 37 -33.47 22.02 17.46
C SER A 37 -33.03 23.42 17.00
N PHE A 38 -32.43 23.52 15.81
CA PHE A 38 -32.37 24.78 15.08
C PHE A 38 -32.52 24.51 13.58
N ASN A 39 -33.68 24.89 13.05
CA ASN A 39 -33.95 24.99 11.62
C ASN A 39 -33.35 26.29 11.07
N SER A 40 -32.68 26.23 9.93
CA SER A 40 -32.82 27.29 8.92
C SER A 40 -32.55 26.75 7.51
N SER A 41 -33.59 26.93 6.70
CA SER A 41 -33.81 26.79 5.27
C SER A 41 -32.63 26.94 4.29
N ASP A 42 -32.70 26.09 3.27
CA ASP A 42 -32.60 26.35 1.82
C ASP A 42 -31.43 27.19 1.29
N GLU A 43 -30.50 26.54 0.57
CA GLU A 43 -30.19 26.84 -0.85
C GLU A 43 -29.71 25.56 -1.56
N GLU A 44 -30.32 25.27 -2.71
CA GLU A 44 -29.93 24.24 -3.67
C GLU A 44 -28.60 24.61 -4.35
N ASP A 45 -27.70 23.65 -4.60
CA ASP A 45 -27.36 23.28 -5.99
C ASP A 45 -26.35 22.13 -6.08
N SER A 46 -26.72 21.15 -6.91
CA SER A 46 -25.88 20.22 -7.68
C SER A 46 -24.55 19.71 -7.10
N PHE A 47 -24.47 18.43 -6.71
CA PHE A 47 -23.41 17.47 -7.10
C PHE A 47 -23.63 16.10 -6.44
N GLU A 48 -24.82 15.51 -6.61
CA GLU A 48 -25.11 14.18 -6.08
C GLU A 48 -24.94 13.11 -7.17
N SER A 49 -23.68 12.76 -7.46
CA SER A 49 -23.36 11.46 -8.05
C SER A 49 -21.90 11.09 -7.84
N CYS A 50 -21.57 10.63 -6.63
CA CYS A 50 -20.38 9.81 -6.47
C CYS A 50 -20.46 8.88 -5.26
N ARG A 51 -20.24 7.60 -5.55
CA ARG A 51 -19.70 6.55 -4.67
C ARG A 51 -20.68 5.86 -3.73
N LYS A 52 -21.32 4.81 -4.26
CA LYS A 52 -21.54 3.59 -3.48
C LYS A 52 -20.17 2.98 -3.19
N PHE A 53 -19.66 3.22 -1.99
CA PHE A 53 -18.40 2.69 -1.49
C PHE A 53 -18.67 1.32 -0.86
N THR A 54 -18.31 0.24 -1.56
CA THR A 54 -18.30 -1.09 -0.98
C THR A 54 -17.14 -1.17 0.02
N ARG A 55 -17.49 -1.19 1.31
CA ARG A 55 -16.58 -1.52 2.40
C ARG A 55 -16.02 -2.93 2.16
N THR A 56 -14.68 -3.08 2.07
CA THR A 56 -13.87 -4.23 2.56
C THR A 56 -12.42 -4.14 2.03
N SER A 57 -11.64 -3.21 2.56
CA SER A 57 -10.22 -3.41 2.85
C SER A 57 -9.84 -2.46 3.99
N SER A 58 -8.92 -2.89 4.85
CA SER A 58 -8.65 -2.26 6.14
C SER A 58 -8.39 -0.74 6.08
N PHE A 59 -8.85 -0.10 7.15
CA PHE A 59 -9.21 1.30 7.35
C PHE A 59 -8.07 2.34 7.29
N SER A 60 -6.96 2.11 6.56
CA SER A 60 -5.78 3.01 6.60
C SER A 60 -5.21 3.50 5.26
N SER A 61 -5.57 2.93 4.10
CA SER A 61 -4.88 3.26 2.83
C SER A 61 -5.56 4.31 1.93
N LEU A 62 -6.82 4.64 2.17
CA LEU A 62 -7.58 5.63 1.38
C LEU A 62 -7.48 7.08 1.90
N ARG A 63 -6.63 7.33 2.90
CA ARG A 63 -6.49 8.68 3.49
C ARG A 63 -5.63 9.63 2.65
N TRP A 64 -4.79 9.14 1.74
CA TRP A 64 -3.88 10.01 0.98
C TRP A 64 -4.63 10.92 0.01
N SER A 65 -5.69 10.46 -0.64
CA SER A 65 -6.52 11.34 -1.48
C SER A 65 -7.25 12.41 -0.67
N GLU A 66 -7.64 12.11 0.57
CA GLU A 66 -8.24 13.10 1.49
C GLU A 66 -7.21 14.09 2.05
N CYS A 67 -5.97 13.63 2.27
CA CYS A 67 -4.85 14.48 2.69
C CYS A 67 -4.32 15.37 1.55
N LEU A 68 -4.31 14.87 0.31
CA LEU A 68 -3.83 15.62 -0.86
C LEU A 68 -4.93 16.50 -1.47
N GLY A 69 -6.20 16.09 -1.39
CA GLY A 69 -7.36 16.83 -1.91
C GLY A 69 -7.73 18.10 -1.13
N LYS A 70 -7.05 18.40 -0.02
CA LYS A 70 -7.24 19.62 0.79
C LYS A 70 -6.13 20.66 0.60
N ILE A 71 -5.17 20.44 -0.28
CA ILE A 71 -4.11 21.42 -0.56
C ILE A 71 -4.66 22.38 -1.62
N THR A 72 -5.36 23.43 -1.19
CA THR A 72 -6.02 24.42 -2.06
C THR A 72 -5.24 25.72 -2.23
N SER A 73 -3.91 25.70 -2.02
CA SER A 73 -3.05 26.86 -2.26
C SER A 73 -2.18 26.64 -3.50
N THR A 74 -2.40 27.51 -4.50
CA THR A 74 -1.72 27.48 -5.81
C THR A 74 -0.19 27.50 -5.70
N LYS A 75 0.36 28.15 -4.67
CA LYS A 75 1.81 28.17 -4.41
C LYS A 75 2.32 26.81 -3.90
N THR A 76 1.58 26.19 -2.99
CA THR A 76 1.95 24.87 -2.43
C THR A 76 1.83 23.75 -3.45
N ASP A 77 0.92 23.88 -4.43
CA ASP A 77 0.78 22.93 -5.53
C ASP A 77 1.99 22.94 -6.48
N ILE A 78 2.53 24.13 -6.78
CA ILE A 78 3.74 24.26 -7.62
C ILE A 78 4.96 23.67 -6.91
N GLU A 79 5.16 23.99 -5.63
CA GLU A 79 6.27 23.45 -4.83
C GLU A 79 6.20 21.92 -4.72
N ARG A 80 5.00 21.37 -4.45
CA ARG A 80 4.75 19.92 -4.46
C ARG A 80 5.11 19.30 -5.79
N THR A 81 4.62 19.86 -6.90
CA THR A 81 4.85 19.35 -8.24
C THR A 81 6.32 19.39 -8.63
N ASN A 82 7.04 20.44 -8.23
CA ASN A 82 8.49 20.53 -8.44
C ASN A 82 9.24 19.46 -7.63
N LEU A 83 8.88 19.24 -6.37
CA LEU A 83 9.50 18.21 -5.54
C LEU A 83 9.28 16.80 -6.10
N LEU A 84 8.05 16.50 -6.51
CA LEU A 84 7.71 15.22 -7.14
C LEU A 84 8.42 15.03 -8.49
N THR A 85 8.55 16.10 -9.28
CA THR A 85 9.34 16.07 -10.52
C THR A 85 10.82 15.76 -10.26
N LEU A 86 11.42 16.38 -9.23
CA LEU A 86 12.81 16.09 -8.85
C LEU A 86 12.99 14.65 -8.36
N PHE A 87 12.01 14.12 -7.63
CA PHE A 87 12.00 12.71 -7.23
C PHE A 87 11.95 11.79 -8.45
N LEU A 88 11.04 12.05 -9.40
CA LEU A 88 10.89 11.29 -10.63
C LEU A 88 12.14 11.37 -11.53
N ALA A 89 12.87 12.48 -11.51
CA ALA A 89 14.14 12.59 -12.21
C ALA A 89 15.21 11.59 -11.71
N GLN A 90 15.10 11.07 -10.49
CA GLN A 90 16.00 10.05 -9.93
C GLN A 90 15.50 8.61 -10.13
N HIS A 91 14.51 8.38 -10.99
CA HIS A 91 13.84 7.09 -11.13
C HIS A 91 14.76 5.90 -11.36
N GLN A 92 15.84 6.05 -12.13
CA GLN A 92 16.83 5.00 -12.35
C GLN A 92 17.52 4.54 -11.06
N LYS A 93 17.94 5.50 -10.23
CA LYS A 93 18.58 5.19 -8.94
C LYS A 93 17.59 4.56 -7.97
N ILE A 94 16.36 5.07 -7.93
CA ILE A 94 15.29 4.53 -7.08
C ILE A 94 15.00 3.08 -7.48
N THR A 95 14.86 2.80 -8.77
CA THR A 95 14.63 1.45 -9.30
C THR A 95 15.77 0.51 -8.93
N ASN A 96 17.03 0.95 -9.08
CA ASN A 96 18.19 0.15 -8.68
C ASN A 96 18.16 -0.20 -7.18
N ILE A 97 17.83 0.77 -6.32
CA ILE A 97 17.74 0.54 -4.86
C ILE A 97 16.61 -0.42 -4.51
N LEU A 98 15.45 -0.29 -5.17
CA LEU A 98 14.28 -1.14 -4.95
C LEU A 98 14.54 -2.59 -5.36
N MET A 99 15.24 -2.78 -6.49
CA MET A 99 15.50 -4.09 -7.10
C MET A 99 16.80 -4.74 -6.64
N ASP A 100 17.60 -4.05 -5.83
CA ASP A 100 18.87 -4.56 -5.35
C ASP A 100 18.67 -5.80 -4.47
N LYS A 101 19.25 -6.93 -4.91
CA LYS A 101 19.21 -8.22 -4.20
C LYS A 101 20.59 -8.62 -3.67
N THR A 102 21.55 -7.69 -3.60
CA THR A 102 22.91 -8.02 -3.17
C THR A 102 23.01 -8.21 -1.64
N GLY A 103 23.82 -9.19 -1.22
CA GLY A 103 24.14 -9.48 0.19
C GLY A 103 23.08 -10.25 1.00
N ASP A 104 23.23 -10.23 2.33
CA ASP A 104 22.35 -10.88 3.30
C ASP A 104 20.90 -10.33 3.29
N ASN A 105 20.68 -9.17 2.66
CA ASN A 105 19.37 -8.53 2.52
C ASN A 105 18.57 -9.01 1.30
N SER A 106 19.07 -9.98 0.53
CA SER A 106 18.36 -10.55 -0.63
C SER A 106 16.95 -11.07 -0.30
N THR A 107 16.71 -11.45 0.95
CA THR A 107 15.42 -11.99 1.42
C THR A 107 14.57 -10.99 2.24
N ILE A 108 15.13 -9.86 2.66
CA ILE A 108 14.48 -8.91 3.58
C ILE A 108 14.43 -7.52 2.96
N PHE A 109 13.20 -7.06 2.71
CA PHE A 109 12.96 -5.70 2.23
C PHE A 109 13.01 -4.70 3.40
N GLY A 110 14.02 -3.84 3.41
CA GLY A 110 14.32 -2.93 4.54
C GLY A 110 13.46 -1.66 4.61
N ARG A 111 13.51 -0.97 5.76
CA ARG A 111 12.74 0.25 6.05
C ARG A 111 12.94 1.36 5.01
N PHE A 112 14.16 1.54 4.52
CA PHE A 112 14.47 2.56 3.53
C PHE A 112 13.74 2.32 2.19
N ARG A 113 13.72 1.07 1.71
CA ARG A 113 13.03 0.71 0.47
C ARG A 113 11.51 0.83 0.61
N LEU A 114 10.98 0.52 1.80
CA LEU A 114 9.56 0.74 2.10
C LEU A 114 9.20 2.22 2.05
N GLY A 115 10.05 3.10 2.60
CA GLY A 115 9.88 4.55 2.47
C GLY A 115 9.84 5.00 1.00
N LEU A 116 10.69 4.45 0.15
CA LEU A 116 10.67 4.74 -1.30
C LEU A 116 9.35 4.32 -1.94
N LEU A 117 8.82 3.13 -1.64
CA LEU A 117 7.52 2.70 -2.16
C LEU A 117 6.38 3.61 -1.72
N GLN A 118 6.40 4.07 -0.47
CA GLN A 118 5.40 5.02 0.03
C GLN A 118 5.48 6.37 -0.70
N VAL A 119 6.68 6.87 -0.97
CA VAL A 119 6.85 8.09 -1.77
C VAL A 119 6.38 7.89 -3.21
N ILE A 120 6.64 6.72 -3.82
CA ILE A 120 6.11 6.39 -5.15
C ILE A 120 4.58 6.36 -5.11
N GLN A 121 3.97 5.71 -4.12
CA GLN A 121 2.51 5.67 -3.95
C GLN A 121 1.92 7.09 -3.86
N VAL A 122 2.51 7.96 -3.03
CA VAL A 122 2.10 9.37 -2.93
C VAL A 122 2.27 10.10 -4.27
N THR A 123 3.34 9.82 -5.00
CA THR A 123 3.60 10.42 -6.33
C THR A 123 2.54 10.00 -7.34
N VAL A 124 2.20 8.71 -7.38
CA VAL A 124 1.14 8.15 -8.24
C VAL A 124 -0.22 8.76 -7.90
N PHE A 125 -0.47 9.06 -6.62
CA PHE A 125 -1.73 9.64 -6.16
C PHE A 125 -1.79 11.16 -6.20
N ALA A 126 -0.69 11.85 -6.54
CA ALA A 126 -0.64 13.32 -6.58
C ALA A 126 -1.69 13.93 -7.51
N GLY A 127 -2.11 13.20 -8.56
CA GLY A 127 -3.21 13.61 -9.41
C GLY A 127 -2.95 14.78 -10.34
N ASP A 128 -1.69 15.20 -10.45
CA ASP A 128 -1.23 16.22 -11.41
C ASP A 128 -0.86 15.54 -12.73
N ASP A 129 -1.36 16.07 -13.85
CA ASP A 129 -1.14 15.50 -15.20
C ASP A 129 0.34 15.42 -15.58
N LYS A 130 1.14 16.42 -15.22
CA LYS A 130 2.59 16.44 -15.47
C LYS A 130 3.30 15.35 -14.68
N ILE A 131 2.84 15.09 -13.45
CA ILE A 131 3.37 14.00 -12.61
C ILE A 131 2.96 12.65 -13.19
N THR A 132 1.70 12.46 -13.58
CA THR A 132 1.22 11.23 -14.23
C THR A 132 2.04 10.89 -15.47
N GLU A 133 2.28 11.88 -16.35
CA GLU A 133 3.08 11.69 -17.57
C GLU A 133 4.52 11.24 -17.24
N GLN A 134 5.14 11.84 -16.22
CA GLN A 134 6.48 11.45 -15.79
C GLN A 134 6.51 10.08 -15.12
N VAL A 135 5.50 9.72 -14.32
CA VAL A 135 5.37 8.38 -13.72
C VAL A 135 5.36 7.33 -14.83
N ILE A 136 4.55 7.54 -15.87
CA ILE A 136 4.47 6.65 -17.05
C ILE A 136 5.83 6.50 -17.75
N LYS A 137 6.62 7.57 -17.83
CA LYS A 137 7.97 7.55 -18.43
C LYS A 137 9.04 6.93 -17.54
N SER A 138 8.84 6.93 -16.23
CA SER A 138 9.88 6.61 -15.24
C SER A 138 10.07 5.12 -14.95
N GLU A 139 9.17 4.26 -15.44
CA GLU A 139 9.08 2.82 -15.11
C GLU A 139 9.00 2.50 -13.61
N LEU A 140 8.80 3.50 -12.73
CA LEU A 140 8.72 3.27 -11.28
C LEU A 140 7.55 2.38 -10.89
N LEU A 141 6.42 2.47 -11.60
CA LEU A 141 5.27 1.61 -11.35
C LEU A 141 5.60 0.15 -11.68
N LYS A 142 6.41 -0.09 -12.74
CA LYS A 142 6.94 -1.42 -13.06
C LYS A 142 7.86 -1.93 -11.95
N ALA A 143 8.73 -1.07 -11.43
CA ALA A 143 9.60 -1.42 -10.31
C ALA A 143 8.78 -1.81 -9.06
N CYS A 144 7.73 -1.04 -8.71
CA CYS A 144 6.84 -1.35 -7.59
C CYS A 144 6.19 -2.74 -7.73
N VAL A 145 5.64 -3.03 -8.91
CA VAL A 145 5.04 -4.35 -9.19
C VAL A 145 6.10 -5.46 -9.13
N SER A 146 7.30 -5.21 -9.68
CA SER A 146 8.39 -6.19 -9.66
C SER A 146 8.89 -6.50 -8.24
N VAL A 147 8.88 -5.50 -7.35
CA VAL A 147 9.24 -5.63 -5.94
C VAL A 147 8.26 -6.54 -5.21
N PHE A 148 6.95 -6.40 -5.48
CA PHE A 148 5.91 -7.28 -4.92
C PHE A 148 6.28 -8.76 -5.13
N PHE A 149 6.49 -9.18 -6.37
CA PHE A 149 6.82 -10.58 -6.67
C PHE A 149 8.25 -10.99 -6.30
N SER A 150 9.16 -10.03 -6.11
CA SER A 150 10.55 -10.30 -5.75
C SER A 150 10.79 -10.58 -4.27
N PHE A 151 9.92 -10.08 -3.38
CA PHE A 151 10.12 -10.13 -1.92
C PHE A 151 8.90 -10.74 -1.22
N PRO A 152 8.69 -12.06 -1.32
CA PRO A 152 7.44 -12.70 -0.91
C PRO A 152 7.13 -12.54 0.58
N LYS A 153 8.14 -12.40 1.45
CA LYS A 153 8.00 -12.41 2.92
C LYS A 153 7.63 -11.08 3.56
N ASN A 154 7.56 -9.96 2.82
CA ASN A 154 7.31 -8.65 3.42
C ASN A 154 5.84 -8.21 3.30
N ASN A 155 5.03 -8.47 4.33
CA ASN A 155 3.60 -8.16 4.34
C ASN A 155 3.28 -6.66 4.17
N ILE A 156 4.08 -5.78 4.80
CA ILE A 156 3.83 -4.32 4.74
C ILE A 156 4.11 -3.78 3.34
N MET A 157 5.18 -4.26 2.69
CA MET A 157 5.48 -3.93 1.31
C MET A 157 4.35 -4.37 0.37
N HIS A 158 3.86 -5.60 0.55
CA HIS A 158 2.75 -6.12 -0.25
C HIS A 158 1.49 -5.28 -0.10
N GLN A 159 1.15 -4.86 1.13
CA GLN A 159 0.04 -3.95 1.38
C GLN A 159 0.22 -2.62 0.62
N VAL A 160 1.39 -1.98 0.71
CA VAL A 160 1.66 -0.70 0.02
C VAL A 160 1.51 -0.84 -1.51
N VAL A 161 2.03 -1.92 -2.09
CA VAL A 161 1.92 -2.14 -3.54
C VAL A 161 0.48 -2.48 -3.93
N GLN A 162 -0.20 -3.35 -3.18
CA GLN A 162 -1.62 -3.67 -3.39
C GLN A 162 -2.48 -2.40 -3.35
N ASP A 163 -2.24 -1.50 -2.39
CA ASP A 163 -2.95 -0.23 -2.29
C ASP A 163 -2.62 0.70 -3.45
N THR A 164 -1.36 0.73 -3.88
CA THR A 164 -0.93 1.50 -5.06
C THR A 164 -1.67 1.02 -6.32
N VAL A 165 -1.70 -0.29 -6.55
CA VAL A 165 -2.39 -0.92 -7.69
C VAL A 165 -3.89 -0.65 -7.63
N ALA A 166 -4.53 -0.92 -6.49
CA ALA A 166 -5.96 -0.68 -6.31
C ALA A 166 -6.31 0.80 -6.49
N GLY A 167 -5.50 1.71 -5.94
CA GLY A 167 -5.71 3.15 -6.09
C GLY A 167 -5.56 3.63 -7.53
N VAL A 168 -4.63 3.06 -8.32
CA VAL A 168 -4.56 3.35 -9.77
C VAL A 168 -5.82 2.88 -10.49
N LEU A 169 -6.29 1.67 -10.19
CA LEU A 169 -7.48 1.08 -10.82
C LEU A 169 -8.79 1.80 -10.48
N GLN A 170 -8.84 2.44 -9.32
CA GLN A 170 -9.98 3.26 -8.87
C GLN A 170 -9.97 4.68 -9.44
N ARG A 171 -8.85 5.13 -10.03
CA ARG A 171 -8.78 6.44 -10.68
C ARG A 171 -9.46 6.39 -12.04
N ASN A 172 -10.18 7.47 -12.36
CA ASN A 172 -10.75 7.68 -13.69
C ASN A 172 -9.67 8.15 -14.69
N ASP A 173 -8.58 7.42 -14.79
CA ASP A 173 -7.42 7.72 -15.65
C ASP A 173 -7.03 6.46 -16.45
N ASP A 174 -7.66 6.32 -17.62
CA ASP A 174 -7.45 5.18 -18.51
C ASP A 174 -5.99 5.07 -18.98
N THR A 175 -5.26 6.19 -19.06
CA THR A 175 -3.87 6.20 -19.52
C THR A 175 -2.97 5.55 -18.49
N LEU A 176 -3.15 5.92 -17.21
CA LEU A 176 -2.40 5.33 -16.11
C LEU A 176 -2.77 3.87 -15.88
N VAL A 177 -4.06 3.51 -15.96
CA VAL A 177 -4.52 2.12 -15.90
C VAL A 177 -3.92 1.30 -17.03
N PHE A 178 -3.93 1.81 -18.26
CA PHE A 178 -3.30 1.13 -19.40
C PHE A 178 -1.80 0.91 -19.18
N HIS A 179 -1.10 1.93 -18.67
CA HIS A 179 0.32 1.80 -18.34
C HIS A 179 0.57 0.77 -17.24
N LEU A 180 -0.27 0.71 -16.21
CA LEU A 180 -0.20 -0.33 -15.18
C LEU A 180 -0.32 -1.72 -15.82
N LEU A 181 -1.36 -1.97 -16.62
CA LEU A 181 -1.63 -3.30 -17.16
C LEU A 181 -0.62 -3.75 -18.21
N ARG A 182 -0.20 -2.84 -19.11
CA ARG A 182 0.72 -3.15 -20.20
C ARG A 182 2.18 -3.01 -19.82
N GLY A 183 2.52 -2.03 -18.99
CA GLY A 183 3.89 -1.62 -18.70
C GLY A 183 4.56 -2.38 -17.57
N THR A 184 3.80 -3.02 -16.68
CA THR A 184 4.34 -3.55 -15.41
C THR A 184 4.39 -5.08 -15.29
N GLU A 185 3.96 -5.81 -16.33
CA GLU A 185 3.83 -7.28 -16.30
C GLU A 185 2.91 -7.82 -15.19
N LEU A 186 2.12 -6.95 -14.55
CA LEU A 186 1.23 -7.28 -13.43
C LEU A 186 0.34 -8.48 -13.73
N ILE A 187 -0.33 -8.48 -14.88
CA ILE A 187 -1.26 -9.55 -15.26
C ILE A 187 -0.54 -10.89 -15.42
N GLN A 188 0.62 -10.90 -16.10
CA GLN A 188 1.41 -12.12 -16.28
C GLN A 188 1.88 -12.68 -14.93
N ASN A 189 2.34 -11.81 -14.03
CA ASN A 189 2.83 -12.21 -12.72
C ASN A 189 1.70 -12.72 -11.82
N ILE A 190 0.51 -12.11 -11.86
CA ILE A 190 -0.66 -12.60 -11.14
C ILE A 190 -1.06 -13.98 -11.67
N ILE A 191 -1.19 -14.15 -12.98
CA ILE A 191 -1.53 -15.46 -13.59
C ILE A 191 -0.53 -16.52 -13.14
N SER A 192 0.77 -16.22 -13.24
CA SER A 192 1.84 -17.14 -12.84
C SER A 192 1.74 -17.51 -11.36
N ALA A 193 1.38 -16.57 -10.49
CA ALA A 193 1.19 -16.82 -9.07
C ALA A 193 -0.06 -17.65 -8.77
N LEU A 194 -1.17 -17.41 -9.47
CA LEU A 194 -2.42 -18.19 -9.30
C LEU A 194 -2.29 -19.64 -9.78
N GLN A 195 -1.39 -19.89 -10.74
CA GLN A 195 -1.10 -21.24 -11.24
C GLN A 195 -0.11 -22.01 -10.35
N ASP A 196 0.49 -21.36 -9.34
CA ASP A 196 1.40 -22.03 -8.40
C ASP A 196 0.61 -22.99 -7.48
N PRO A 197 0.95 -24.30 -7.44
CA PRO A 197 0.29 -25.26 -6.55
C PRO A 197 0.36 -24.89 -5.07
N ASP A 198 1.37 -24.12 -4.65
CA ASP A 198 1.54 -23.66 -3.27
C ASP A 198 1.02 -22.21 -3.06
N PHE A 199 0.25 -21.65 -4.02
CA PHE A 199 -0.27 -20.28 -3.97
C PHE A 199 -0.90 -19.92 -2.63
N GLU A 200 -1.82 -20.75 -2.12
CA GLU A 200 -2.54 -20.54 -0.86
C GLU A 200 -1.60 -20.47 0.37
N ARG A 201 -0.42 -21.08 0.27
CA ARG A 201 0.59 -21.08 1.34
C ARG A 201 1.52 -19.89 1.28
N THR A 202 1.49 -19.10 0.20
CA THR A 202 2.30 -17.90 0.08
C THR A 202 1.79 -16.82 1.04
N THR A 203 2.71 -16.04 1.63
CA THR A 203 2.37 -14.96 2.58
C THR A 203 1.63 -13.79 1.95
N HIS A 204 1.53 -13.74 0.62
CA HIS A 204 0.95 -12.63 -0.12
C HIS A 204 -0.22 -13.04 -1.01
N HIS A 205 -0.75 -14.25 -0.86
CA HIS A 205 -1.93 -14.72 -1.59
C HIS A 205 -3.13 -13.78 -1.41
N GLY A 206 -3.39 -13.33 -0.17
CA GLY A 206 -4.51 -12.43 0.13
C GLY A 206 -4.39 -11.10 -0.60
N HIS A 207 -3.18 -10.54 -0.69
CA HIS A 207 -2.92 -9.31 -1.45
C HIS A 207 -3.14 -9.51 -2.95
N ILE A 208 -2.75 -10.67 -3.50
CA ILE A 208 -3.01 -11.00 -4.90
C ILE A 208 -4.51 -11.10 -5.16
N LEU A 209 -5.28 -11.76 -4.30
CA LEU A 209 -6.73 -11.86 -4.44
C LEU A 209 -7.42 -10.50 -4.37
N LEU A 210 -6.96 -9.61 -3.49
CA LEU A 210 -7.46 -8.22 -3.44
C LEU A 210 -7.14 -7.44 -4.72
N MET A 211 -5.95 -7.63 -5.30
CA MET A 211 -5.61 -7.04 -6.60
C MET A 211 -6.46 -7.62 -7.74
N VAL A 212 -6.69 -8.93 -7.76
CA VAL A 212 -7.59 -9.59 -8.73
C VAL A 212 -8.99 -9.00 -8.62
N LYS A 213 -9.53 -8.87 -7.40
CA LYS A 213 -10.82 -8.24 -7.16
C LYS A 213 -10.87 -6.82 -7.72
N ALA A 214 -9.88 -5.99 -7.39
CA ALA A 214 -9.79 -4.62 -7.91
C ALA A 214 -9.71 -4.56 -9.45
N LEU A 215 -8.99 -5.50 -10.08
CA LEU A 215 -8.91 -5.61 -11.54
C LEU A 215 -10.25 -6.01 -12.17
N THR A 216 -11.02 -6.88 -11.50
CA THR A 216 -12.35 -7.29 -11.98
C THR A 216 -13.42 -6.22 -11.79
N GLU A 217 -13.31 -5.40 -10.73
CA GLU A 217 -14.24 -4.31 -10.44
C GLU A 217 -14.00 -3.08 -11.32
N SER A 218 -12.76 -2.85 -11.78
CA SER A 218 -12.42 -1.75 -12.68
C SER A 218 -12.90 -2.04 -14.11
N SER A 219 -13.82 -1.20 -14.60
CA SER A 219 -14.39 -1.32 -15.96
C SER A 219 -13.31 -1.22 -17.05
N SER A 220 -12.42 -0.24 -16.94
CA SER A 220 -11.32 -0.03 -17.90
C SER A 220 -10.35 -1.20 -17.92
N ALA A 221 -10.00 -1.74 -16.75
CA ALA A 221 -9.09 -2.88 -16.66
C ALA A 221 -9.72 -4.16 -17.18
N SER A 222 -10.95 -4.47 -16.78
CA SER A 222 -11.69 -5.65 -17.25
C SER A 222 -11.87 -5.65 -18.77
N LEU A 223 -12.23 -4.50 -19.36
CA LEU A 223 -12.33 -4.36 -20.81
C LEU A 223 -10.98 -4.54 -21.52
N TRP A 224 -9.90 -4.01 -20.93
CA TRP A 224 -8.56 -4.16 -21.49
C TRP A 224 -8.09 -5.61 -21.48
N ILE A 225 -8.26 -6.30 -20.34
CA ILE A 225 -7.83 -7.69 -20.16
C ILE A 225 -8.58 -8.61 -21.12
N LYS A 226 -9.91 -8.46 -21.23
CA LYS A 226 -10.75 -9.28 -22.13
C LYS A 226 -10.40 -9.11 -23.60
N LYS A 227 -9.97 -7.91 -24.01
CA LYS A 227 -9.51 -7.65 -25.39
C LYS A 227 -8.06 -8.05 -25.61
N GLY A 228 -7.30 -8.28 -24.55
CA GLY A 228 -5.88 -8.60 -24.58
C GLY A 228 -5.61 -10.08 -24.91
N LYS A 229 -4.35 -10.37 -25.25
CA LYS A 229 -3.91 -11.75 -25.54
C LYS A 229 -4.03 -12.69 -24.34
N LEU A 230 -3.89 -12.15 -23.14
CA LEU A 230 -3.97 -12.88 -21.87
C LEU A 230 -5.40 -13.01 -21.33
N GLY A 231 -6.42 -12.53 -22.06
CA GLY A 231 -7.80 -12.50 -21.57
C GLY A 231 -8.37 -13.88 -21.25
N ALA A 232 -8.16 -14.85 -22.14
CA ALA A 232 -8.63 -16.23 -21.94
C ALA A 232 -7.92 -16.91 -20.75
N GLU A 233 -6.59 -16.76 -20.66
CA GLU A 233 -5.78 -17.32 -19.57
C GLU A 233 -6.12 -16.66 -18.22
N TRP A 234 -6.37 -15.36 -18.22
CA TRP A 234 -6.86 -14.63 -17.06
C TRP A 234 -8.20 -15.17 -16.56
N GLU A 235 -9.19 -15.31 -17.45
CA GLU A 235 -10.51 -15.84 -17.08
C GLU A 235 -10.45 -17.27 -16.54
N GLU A 236 -9.61 -18.13 -17.12
CA GLU A 236 -9.39 -19.49 -16.63
C GLU A 236 -8.73 -19.49 -15.24
N SER A 237 -7.71 -18.66 -15.05
CA SER A 237 -6.91 -18.61 -13.81
C SER A 237 -7.69 -18.05 -12.62
N ILE A 238 -8.60 -17.08 -12.84
CA ILE A 238 -9.38 -16.47 -11.75
C ILE A 238 -10.66 -17.25 -11.42
N LYS A 239 -11.14 -18.12 -12.32
CA LYS A 239 -12.42 -18.83 -12.17
C LYS A 239 -12.59 -19.56 -10.83
N PRO A 240 -11.57 -20.27 -10.29
CA PRO A 240 -11.69 -20.95 -9.00
C PRO A 240 -11.93 -19.98 -7.83
N PHE A 241 -11.44 -18.75 -7.95
CA PHE A 241 -11.43 -17.75 -6.87
C PHE A 241 -12.63 -16.80 -6.91
N LEU A 242 -13.38 -16.77 -8.02
CA LEU A 242 -14.60 -15.95 -8.15
C LEU A 242 -15.88 -16.68 -7.75
N SER A 243 -15.86 -18.01 -7.63
CA SER A 243 -17.03 -18.83 -7.27
C SER A 243 -17.36 -18.85 -5.77
N GLU A 244 -16.50 -18.28 -4.92
CA GLU A 244 -16.65 -18.28 -3.46
C GLU A 244 -17.09 -16.92 -2.87
N SER A 245 -17.48 -15.96 -3.73
CA SER A 245 -17.93 -14.61 -3.32
C SER A 245 -19.44 -14.44 -3.30
#